data_AF-A0A959Y102-F1
#
_entry.id   AF-A0A959Y102-F1
#
_cell.length_a   1.000
_cell.length_b   1.000
_cell.length_c   1.000
_cell.angle_alpha   90.00
_cell.angle_beta   90.00
_cell.angle_gamma   90.00
#
_symmetry.space_group_name_H-M   'P 1'
#
loop_
_entity.id
_entity.type
_entity.pdbx_description
1 polymer ?
#
loop_
_entity_poly.entity_id
_entity_poly.type
_entity_poly.pdbx_seq_one_letter_code
_entity_poly.pdbx_strand_id
1 'polypeptide(L)'
;RKSNDELRQNFVDMIAEQVKVLGMTLPDPDLKWNEQRKHYDFGEINWEEFWNVVKGNGPCNKQRLDARRKAHDEGKWVREAALAYAAKKAAERKDAA
;
A
#
# COMPACT_ATOMS: atom_id res chain seq x y z
N ARG A 1 8.33 1.19 -19.91
CA ARG A 1 7.96 1.84 -18.62
C ARG A 1 6.57 2.41 -18.80
N LYS A 2 5.62 2.11 -17.94
CA LYS A 2 4.27 2.72 -17.99
C LYS A 2 4.18 3.89 -17.00
N SER A 3 3.40 4.91 -17.31
CA SER A 3 3.11 6.02 -16.41
C SER A 3 2.08 5.62 -15.35
N ASN A 4 1.95 6.42 -14.28
CA ASN A 4 0.93 6.18 -13.25
C ASN A 4 -0.49 6.25 -13.84
N ASP A 5 -0.72 7.18 -14.77
CA ASP A 5 -2.04 7.34 -15.40
C ASP A 5 -2.35 6.19 -16.35
N GLU A 6 -1.36 5.68 -17.09
CA GLU A 6 -1.53 4.49 -17.93
C GLU A 6 -1.88 3.25 -17.09
N LEU A 7 -1.24 3.08 -15.93
CA LEU A 7 -1.56 1.98 -15.02
C LEU A 7 -2.96 2.14 -14.42
N ARG A 8 -3.34 3.37 -14.04
CA ARG A 8 -4.68 3.66 -13.53
C ARG A 8 -5.75 3.38 -14.58
N GLN A 9 -5.57 3.83 -15.81
CA GLN A 9 -6.54 3.60 -16.88
C GLN A 9 -6.78 2.10 -17.10
N ASN A 10 -5.70 1.33 -17.27
CA ASN A 10 -5.79 -0.13 -17.44
C ASN A 10 -6.50 -0.81 -16.26
N PHE A 11 -6.28 -0.33 -15.03
CA PHE A 11 -6.96 -0.85 -13.85
C PHE A 11 -8.46 -0.54 -13.86
N VAL A 12 -8.85 0.69 -14.19
CA VAL A 12 -10.26 1.10 -14.25
C VAL A 12 -11.01 0.27 -15.31
N ASP A 13 -10.44 0.11 -16.50
CA ASP A 13 -11.10 -0.65 -17.58
C ASP A 13 -11.37 -2.11 -17.18
N MET A 14 -10.42 -2.72 -16.48
CA MET A 14 -10.56 -4.10 -16.00
C MET A 14 -11.59 -4.21 -14.87
N ILE A 15 -11.53 -3.33 -13.88
CA ILE A 15 -12.39 -3.40 -12.68
C ILE A 15 -13.84 -3.02 -13.00
N ALA A 16 -14.08 -2.07 -13.90
CA ALA A 16 -15.43 -1.68 -14.30
C ALA A 16 -16.22 -2.89 -14.84
N GLU A 17 -15.61 -3.71 -15.70
CA GLU A 17 -16.24 -4.94 -16.21
C GLU A 17 -16.42 -5.99 -15.12
N GLN A 18 -15.44 -6.17 -14.23
CA GLN A 18 -15.57 -7.13 -13.12
C GLN A 18 -16.70 -6.76 -12.16
N VAL A 19 -16.82 -5.47 -11.81
CA VAL A 19 -17.89 -4.96 -10.94
C VAL A 19 -19.26 -5.13 -11.59
N LYS A 20 -19.36 -4.90 -12.91
CA LYS A 20 -20.58 -5.15 -13.68
C LYS A 20 -20.99 -6.63 -13.66
N VAL A 21 -20.04 -7.55 -13.79
CA VAL A 21 -20.30 -9.00 -13.68
C VAL A 21 -20.80 -9.37 -12.28
N LEU A 22 -20.28 -8.72 -11.24
CA LEU A 22 -20.74 -8.91 -9.87
C LEU A 22 -22.11 -8.26 -9.57
N GLY A 23 -22.70 -7.51 -10.51
CA GLY A 23 -23.96 -6.80 -10.31
C GLY A 23 -23.85 -5.63 -9.31
N MET A 24 -22.64 -5.12 -9.07
CA MET A 24 -22.39 -3.99 -8.18
C MET A 24 -22.24 -2.69 -8.98
N THR A 25 -22.33 -1.55 -8.28
CA THR A 25 -22.15 -0.21 -8.86
C THR A 25 -20.92 0.47 -8.28
N LEU A 26 -20.16 1.15 -9.14
CA LEU A 26 -19.05 1.99 -8.70
C LEU A 26 -19.56 3.38 -8.28
N PRO A 27 -19.03 3.98 -7.20
CA PRO A 27 -19.44 5.28 -6.71
C PRO A 27 -18.78 6.42 -7.52
N ASP A 28 -18.91 6.38 -8.84
CA ASP A 28 -18.43 7.43 -9.76
C ASP A 28 -19.53 7.71 -10.80
N PRO A 29 -20.22 8.87 -10.70
CA PRO A 29 -21.27 9.25 -11.65
C PRO A 29 -20.76 9.48 -13.08
N ASP A 30 -19.49 9.85 -13.24
CA ASP A 30 -18.90 10.18 -14.53
C ASP A 30 -18.33 8.95 -15.26
N LEU A 31 -18.33 7.80 -14.58
CA LEU A 31 -17.79 6.54 -15.11
C LEU A 31 -18.63 6.03 -16.30
N LYS A 32 -18.05 6.08 -17.50
CA LYS A 32 -18.74 5.64 -18.72
C LYS A 32 -17.78 5.04 -19.74
N TRP A 33 -18.27 4.03 -20.45
CA TRP A 33 -17.53 3.46 -21.58
C TRP A 33 -17.45 4.47 -22.73
N ASN A 34 -16.23 4.72 -23.21
CA ASN A 34 -15.97 5.57 -24.38
C ASN A 34 -15.58 4.69 -25.57
N GLU A 35 -16.49 4.52 -26.53
CA GLU A 35 -16.27 3.69 -27.72
C GLU A 35 -15.12 4.17 -28.62
N GLN A 36 -14.87 5.49 -28.68
CA GLN A 36 -13.81 6.06 -29.52
C GLN A 36 -12.43 5.77 -28.95
N ARG A 37 -12.28 5.89 -27.62
CA ARG A 37 -11.03 5.65 -26.91
C ARG A 37 -10.82 4.17 -26.57
N LYS A 38 -11.89 3.36 -26.57
CA LYS A 38 -11.91 1.98 -26.06
C LYS A 38 -11.45 1.87 -24.61
N HIS A 39 -11.86 2.86 -23.81
CA HIS A 39 -11.51 3.01 -22.41
C HIS A 39 -12.72 3.55 -21.65
N TYR A 40 -12.77 3.32 -20.35
CA TYR A 40 -13.70 4.01 -19.46
C TYR A 40 -13.18 5.41 -19.15
N ASP A 41 -14.00 6.43 -19.41
CA ASP A 41 -13.78 7.76 -18.84
C ASP A 41 -14.28 7.73 -17.38
N PHE A 42 -13.52 8.30 -16.45
CA PHE A 42 -13.83 8.33 -15.01
C PHE A 42 -13.66 9.75 -14.46
N GLY A 43 -14.30 10.03 -13.32
CA GLY A 43 -14.32 11.35 -12.69
C GLY A 43 -12.96 11.82 -12.17
N GLU A 44 -12.88 13.10 -11.79
CA GLU A 44 -11.66 13.65 -11.23
C GLU A 44 -11.37 13.08 -9.84
N ILE A 45 -10.10 12.74 -9.60
CA ILE A 45 -9.65 12.30 -8.28
C ILE A 45 -9.59 13.49 -7.34
N ASN A 46 -10.05 13.30 -6.10
CA ASN A 46 -9.80 14.28 -5.04
C ASN A 46 -8.31 14.30 -4.67
N TRP A 47 -7.54 15.11 -5.40
CA TRP A 47 -6.09 15.25 -5.21
C TRP A 47 -5.73 15.93 -3.88
N GLU A 48 -6.61 16.77 -3.34
CA GLU A 48 -6.41 17.39 -2.03
C GLU A 48 -6.41 16.32 -0.94
N GLU A 49 -7.43 15.44 -0.92
CA GLU A 49 -7.50 14.32 0.01
C GLU A 49 -6.29 13.39 -0.16
N PHE A 50 -5.94 13.04 -1.41
CA PHE A 50 -4.78 12.21 -1.71
C PHE A 50 -3.51 12.76 -1.05
N TRP A 51 -3.21 14.04 -1.25
CA TRP A 51 -2.02 14.66 -0.68
C TRP A 51 -2.10 14.83 0.84
N ASN A 52 -3.29 15.07 1.40
CA ASN A 52 -3.49 15.10 2.85
C ASN A 52 -3.16 13.74 3.50
N VAL A 53 -3.62 12.64 2.88
CA VAL A 53 -3.33 11.28 3.34
C VAL A 53 -1.82 10.98 3.21
N VAL A 54 -1.20 11.31 2.07
CA VAL A 54 0.25 11.13 1.86
C VAL A 54 1.08 11.88 2.90
N LYS A 55 0.67 13.10 3.28
CA LYS A 55 1.32 13.91 4.31
C LYS A 55 1.09 13.42 5.74
N GLY A 56 0.31 12.36 5.95
CA GLY A 56 0.10 11.77 7.28
C GLY A 56 -1.19 12.21 7.97
N ASN A 57 -2.07 12.96 7.31
CA ASN A 57 -3.31 13.48 7.89
C ASN A 57 -4.56 12.69 7.44
N GLY A 58 -4.38 11.46 6.99
CA GLY A 58 -5.48 10.56 6.65
C GLY A 58 -6.05 9.82 7.86
N PRO A 59 -7.15 9.10 7.66
CA PRO A 59 -7.98 8.55 8.75
C PRO A 59 -7.24 7.56 9.66
N CYS A 60 -6.22 6.87 9.16
CA CYS A 60 -5.51 5.82 9.89
C CYS A 60 -4.00 6.05 10.01
N ASN A 61 -3.44 7.16 9.49
CA ASN A 61 -1.98 7.34 9.42
C ASN A 61 -1.32 7.25 10.80
N LYS A 62 -1.88 7.98 11.78
CA LYS A 62 -1.41 7.94 13.17
C LYS A 62 -1.45 6.53 13.75
N GLN A 63 -2.60 5.86 13.63
CA GLN A 63 -2.80 4.49 14.13
C GLN A 63 -1.82 3.50 13.50
N ARG A 64 -1.56 3.59 12.19
CA ARG A 64 -0.61 2.72 11.48
C ARG A 64 0.82 2.93 11.98
N LEU A 65 1.25 4.18 12.13
CA LEU A 65 2.59 4.49 12.64
C LEU A 65 2.74 4.06 14.09
N ASP A 66 1.75 4.33 14.94
CA ASP A 66 1.79 3.97 16.35
C ASP A 66 1.82 2.46 16.54
N ALA A 67 1.05 1.69 15.75
CA ALA A 67 1.12 0.23 15.78
C ALA A 67 2.51 -0.29 15.40
N ARG A 68 3.18 0.33 14.40
CA ARG A 68 4.54 -0.07 13.99
C ARG A 68 5.60 0.34 15.02
N ARG A 69 5.51 1.55 15.57
CA ARG A 69 6.39 2.02 16.66
C ARG A 69 6.26 1.12 17.88
N LYS A 70 5.03 0.86 18.32
CA LYS A 70 4.74 -0.02 19.45
C LYS A 70 5.34 -1.42 19.24
N ALA A 71 5.08 -2.06 18.10
CA ALA A 71 5.63 -3.38 17.79
C ALA A 71 7.17 -3.37 17.73
N HIS A 72 7.76 -2.28 17.22
CA HIS A 72 9.20 -2.11 17.23
C HIS A 72 9.73 -1.99 18.67
N ASP A 73 9.16 -1.11 19.48
CA ASP A 73 9.67 -0.79 20.82
C ASP A 73 9.47 -1.96 21.78
N GLU A 74 8.29 -2.58 21.78
CA GLU A 74 8.00 -3.78 22.58
C GLU A 74 8.81 -4.99 22.11
N GLY A 75 9.13 -5.08 20.81
CA GLY A 75 10.00 -6.12 20.26
C GLY A 75 11.49 -5.89 20.46
N LYS A 76 11.91 -4.81 21.12
CA LYS A 76 13.33 -4.45 21.30
C LYS A 76 14.14 -5.55 21.95
N TRP A 77 13.62 -6.13 23.05
CA TRP A 77 14.31 -7.18 23.78
C TRP A 77 14.56 -8.43 22.93
N VAL A 78 13.64 -8.76 22.00
CA VAL A 78 13.81 -9.90 21.08
C VAL A 78 14.99 -9.65 20.15
N ARG A 79 15.10 -8.43 19.61
CA ARG A 79 16.22 -8.06 18.73
C ARG A 79 17.54 -8.08 19.49
N GLU A 80 17.56 -7.56 20.71
CA GLU A 80 18.75 -7.59 21.58
C GLU A 80 19.15 -9.02 21.94
N ALA A 81 18.19 -9.89 22.28
CA ALA A 81 18.44 -11.30 22.55
C ALA A 81 19.00 -12.03 21.33
N ALA A 82 18.45 -11.79 20.14
CA ALA A 82 18.93 -12.38 18.90
C ALA A 82 20.37 -11.93 18.58
N LEU A 83 20.68 -10.65 18.76
CA LEU A 83 22.03 -10.10 18.58
C LEU A 83 23.03 -10.70 19.57
N ALA A 84 22.68 -10.77 20.85
CA ALA A 84 23.52 -11.36 21.88
C ALA A 84 23.80 -12.86 21.62
N TYR A 85 22.78 -13.62 21.23
CA TYR A 85 22.94 -15.02 20.87
C TYR A 85 23.85 -15.21 19.65
N ALA A 86 23.66 -14.40 18.60
CA ALA A 86 24.49 -14.43 17.40
C ALA A 86 25.97 -14.10 17.73
N ALA A 87 26.22 -13.10 18.58
CA ALA A 87 27.56 -12.75 19.04
C ALA A 87 28.24 -13.91 19.79
N LYS A 88 27.52 -14.56 20.71
CA LYS A 88 28.01 -15.75 21.41
C LYS A 88 28.38 -16.87 20.44
N LYS A 89 27.49 -17.17 19.47
CA LYS A 89 27.76 -18.19 18.45
C LYS A 89 28.93 -17.86 17.54
N ALA A 90 29.15 -16.58 17.24
CA ALA A 90 30.32 -16.16 16.47
C ALA A 90 31.63 -16.33 17.26
N ALA A 91 31.64 -16.04 18.56
CA ALA A 91 32.80 -16.27 19.43
C ALA A 91 33.13 -17.77 19.55
N GLU A 92 32.14 -18.61 19.86
CA GLU A 92 32.32 -20.07 19.94
C GLU A 92 32.91 -20.66 18.64
N ARG A 93 32.50 -20.15 17.48
CA ARG A 93 33.04 -20.58 16.18
C ARG A 93 34.48 -20.11 15.94
N LYS A 94 34.88 -18.96 16.45
CA LYS A 94 36.26 -18.47 16.35
C LYS A 94 37.20 -19.27 17.26
N ASP A 95 36.75 -19.62 18.46
CA ASP A 95 37.55 -20.38 19.41
C ASP A 95 37.73 -21.86 18.98
N ALA A 96 36.83 -22.36 18.13
CA ALA A 96 36.87 -23.73 17.59
C ALA A 96 37.65 -23.86 16.25
N ALA A 97 38.14 -22.75 15.69
CA ALA A 97 38.88 -22.69 14.42
C ALA A 97 40.37 -22.45 14.66
#